data_AF-A0A9D5I142-F1
#
_entry.id   AF-A0A9D5I142-F1
#
_cell.length_a   1.000
_cell.length_b   1.000
_cell.length_c   1.000
_cell.angle_alpha   90.00
_cell.angle_beta   90.00
_cell.angle_gamma   90.00
#
_symmetry.space_group_name_H-M   'P 1'
#
loop_
_entity.id
_entity.type
_entity.pdbx_description
1 polymer ?
#
loop_
_entity_poly.entity_id
_entity_poly.type
_entity_poly.pdbx_seq_one_letter_code
_entity_poly.pdbx_strand_id
1 'polypeptide(L)'
;MKKTDPIIIQTMSGVFEPLTGTFAEVARETDDGEKFFSFSIQKDERNAHLFDLLLPKEAIIFENERYVIDPYDHDPLGTTVVKSIEARHEIFDILKAEYQTTETTGALRIRSALDLALANTGVAYTFVGADLPSEDFENFGRASALEMMQQIMDRFGVHYRINGRHLTIAVEIARYTDGQFRHGHNLKSIREHQDGSDIITYIEGWGRMNEETDQPIVKTIYESEHSGRYTDHETGKKRLYKAFFQDDRFTTQAGIDAEAARKASGLPHYHLEVEYEELVENGLKLHDFQLGDYIWAIHEKMQLDIQAKIISVERYPYENRSPVVELGSFRRDITDKINGLEQNNKRIDVLNASVAVARQESINANEVAKAAQQAVSGNSQSLTTHMNDNFRHFSEADRQKLEFGSEESAAWALNQARDYTDAEILRQKGFTDDQIEEVYNIINPLLERVQSIEERLDKLEVPPED
;
A
#
# COMPACT_ATOMS: atom_id res chain seq x y z
N MET A 1 22.84 -16.77 1.28
CA MET A 1 21.89 -16.83 2.41
C MET A 1 22.64 -16.41 3.67
N LYS A 2 22.17 -15.39 4.39
CA LYS A 2 22.66 -15.16 5.77
C LYS A 2 22.43 -16.45 6.55
N LYS A 3 23.43 -16.88 7.32
CA LYS A 3 23.28 -18.00 8.23
C LYS A 3 22.26 -17.56 9.28
N THR A 4 21.13 -18.23 9.36
CA THR A 4 20.10 -17.90 10.34
C THR A 4 20.64 -18.23 11.73
N ASP A 5 20.58 -17.27 12.64
CA ASP A 5 21.05 -17.46 14.00
C ASP A 5 20.19 -18.52 14.69
N PRO A 6 20.76 -19.39 15.54
CA PRO A 6 19.96 -20.38 16.26
C PRO A 6 19.09 -19.70 17.33
N ILE A 7 17.87 -20.20 17.51
CA ILE A 7 17.03 -19.87 18.66
C ILE A 7 17.46 -20.75 19.82
N ILE A 8 17.74 -20.16 20.98
CA ILE A 8 18.20 -20.91 22.17
C ILE A 8 17.25 -20.61 23.31
N ILE A 9 16.77 -21.64 24.00
CA ILE A 9 16.10 -21.48 25.29
C ILE A 9 17.16 -21.47 26.39
N GLN A 10 17.03 -20.49 27.27
CA GLN A 10 17.77 -20.39 28.52
C GLN A 10 16.79 -20.51 29.67
N THR A 11 16.92 -21.58 30.45
CA THR A 11 16.09 -21.74 31.64
C THR A 11 16.59 -20.87 32.79
N MET A 12 15.73 -20.59 33.76
CA MET A 12 16.07 -19.90 35.02
C MET A 12 17.09 -20.68 35.85
N SER A 13 17.16 -22.01 35.66
CA SER A 13 18.21 -22.85 36.25
C SER A 13 19.56 -22.73 35.55
N GLY A 14 19.65 -21.99 34.45
CA GLY A 14 20.88 -21.73 33.70
C GLY A 14 21.21 -22.78 32.63
N VAL A 15 20.25 -23.62 32.25
CA VAL A 15 20.40 -24.58 31.15
C VAL A 15 20.21 -23.85 29.83
N PHE A 16 21.08 -24.12 28.85
CA PHE A 16 21.00 -23.57 27.50
C PHE A 16 20.80 -24.69 26.50
N GLU A 17 19.70 -24.66 25.77
CA GLU A 17 19.40 -25.66 24.74
C GLU A 17 18.95 -24.99 23.44
N PRO A 18 19.47 -25.42 22.27
CA PRO A 18 18.99 -24.93 20.99
C PRO A 18 17.57 -25.45 20.73
N LEU A 19 16.64 -24.55 20.41
CA LEU A 19 15.30 -24.94 20.00
C LEU A 19 15.31 -25.51 18.57
N THR A 20 14.48 -26.53 18.35
CA THR A 20 14.32 -27.19 17.05
C THR A 20 12.86 -27.45 16.74
N GLY A 21 12.47 -27.32 15.48
CA GLY A 21 11.08 -27.53 15.04
C GLY A 21 10.16 -26.33 15.32
N THR A 22 10.74 -25.14 15.46
CA THR A 22 9.99 -23.89 15.45
C THR A 22 9.50 -23.56 14.05
N PHE A 23 8.42 -22.78 13.97
CA PHE A 23 7.89 -22.20 12.74
C PHE A 23 7.14 -20.90 13.05
N ALA A 24 6.79 -20.14 12.00
CA ALA A 24 6.13 -18.84 12.13
C ALA A 24 6.90 -17.86 13.02
N GLU A 25 8.23 -17.84 12.87
CA GLU A 25 9.12 -16.97 13.62
C GLU A 25 9.01 -15.51 13.17
N VAL A 26 8.68 -14.63 14.11
CA VAL A 26 8.49 -13.21 13.87
C VAL A 26 9.27 -12.40 14.88
N ALA A 27 10.04 -11.44 14.39
CA ALA A 27 10.69 -10.42 15.21
C ALA A 27 10.00 -9.08 14.96
N ARG A 28 9.47 -8.46 16.01
CA ARG A 28 8.72 -7.19 15.91
C ARG A 28 9.34 -6.14 16.82
N GLU A 29 9.53 -4.94 16.28
CA GLU A 29 10.05 -3.77 17.01
C GLU A 29 9.13 -2.58 16.75
N THR A 30 8.78 -1.81 17.79
CA THR A 30 7.95 -0.60 17.69
C THR A 30 8.70 0.65 18.18
N ASP A 31 8.29 1.83 17.73
CA ASP A 31 8.95 3.09 18.05
C ASP A 31 8.70 3.59 19.49
N ASP A 32 7.70 3.02 20.16
CA ASP A 32 7.50 3.11 21.62
C ASP A 32 8.50 2.26 22.40
N GLY A 33 9.41 1.56 21.72
CA GLY A 33 10.49 0.78 22.28
C GLY A 33 10.11 -0.66 22.61
N GLU A 34 8.91 -1.11 22.26
CA GLU A 34 8.51 -2.50 22.44
C GLU A 34 9.27 -3.40 21.45
N LYS A 35 9.71 -4.55 21.94
CA LYS A 35 10.53 -5.49 21.17
C LYS A 35 10.16 -6.92 21.52
N PHE A 36 9.70 -7.66 20.51
CA PHE A 36 9.14 -9.00 20.65
C PHE A 36 9.81 -9.99 19.72
N PHE A 37 9.88 -11.23 20.18
CA PHE A 37 10.17 -12.38 19.36
C PHE A 37 9.10 -13.44 19.62
N SER A 38 8.42 -13.86 18.57
CA SER A 38 7.37 -14.87 18.64
C SER A 38 7.64 -16.01 17.68
N PHE A 39 7.16 -17.19 18.04
CA PHE A 39 7.25 -18.40 17.23
C PHE A 39 6.25 -19.45 17.73
N SER A 40 5.94 -20.43 16.89
CA SER A 40 5.18 -21.61 17.28
C SER A 40 6.06 -22.85 17.26
N ILE A 41 5.72 -23.84 18.09
CA ILE A 41 6.37 -25.14 18.12
C ILE A 41 5.32 -26.24 18.30
N GLN A 42 5.39 -27.28 17.48
CA GLN A 42 4.56 -28.46 17.59
C GLN A 42 5.30 -29.55 18.35
N LYS A 43 4.66 -30.19 19.34
CA LYS A 43 5.29 -31.27 20.09
C LYS A 43 5.47 -32.51 19.21
N ASP A 44 6.69 -33.02 19.16
CA ASP A 44 7.06 -34.29 18.55
C ASP A 44 8.02 -35.09 19.47
N GLU A 45 8.37 -36.31 19.09
CA GLU A 45 9.24 -37.17 19.90
C GLU A 45 10.66 -36.62 20.09
N ARG A 46 11.14 -35.76 19.17
CA ARG A 46 12.50 -35.24 19.16
C ARG A 46 12.63 -33.98 20.01
N ASN A 47 11.61 -33.13 20.00
CA ASN A 47 11.57 -31.85 20.69
C ASN A 47 10.76 -31.88 22.00
N ALA A 48 10.20 -33.02 22.41
CA ALA A 48 9.33 -33.11 23.58
C ALA A 48 9.95 -32.50 24.85
N HIS A 49 11.25 -32.71 25.09
CA HIS A 49 11.95 -32.12 26.23
C HIS A 49 12.02 -30.58 26.13
N LEU A 50 12.40 -30.04 24.97
CA LEU A 50 12.43 -28.60 24.70
C LEU A 50 11.04 -27.96 24.84
N PHE A 51 10.01 -28.64 24.31
CA PHE A 51 8.62 -28.20 24.38
C PHE A 51 8.17 -28.02 25.83
N ASP A 52 8.57 -28.92 26.73
CA ASP A 52 8.21 -28.87 28.14
C ASP A 52 9.03 -27.82 28.92
N LEU A 53 10.19 -27.39 28.42
CA LEU A 53 10.97 -26.30 28.98
C LEU A 53 10.43 -24.90 28.63
N LEU A 54 9.60 -24.77 27.60
CA LEU A 54 8.98 -23.49 27.22
C LEU A 54 7.88 -23.10 28.21
N LEU A 55 8.28 -22.44 29.31
CA LEU A 55 7.43 -21.99 30.39
C LEU A 55 7.50 -20.47 30.54
N PRO A 56 6.53 -19.84 31.23
CA PRO A 56 6.59 -18.41 31.49
C PRO A 56 7.85 -18.08 32.30
N LYS A 57 8.43 -16.93 32.02
CA LYS A 57 9.68 -16.41 32.63
C LYS A 57 10.97 -17.13 32.23
N GLU A 58 10.90 -18.15 31.39
CA GLU A 58 12.08 -18.67 30.72
C GLU A 58 12.52 -17.71 29.60
N ALA A 59 13.82 -17.71 29.29
CA ALA A 59 14.38 -16.77 28.32
C ALA A 59 14.63 -17.43 26.96
N ILE A 60 14.37 -16.71 25.89
CA ILE A 60 14.71 -17.04 24.52
C ILE A 60 15.83 -16.10 24.08
N ILE A 61 16.90 -16.68 23.54
CA ILE A 61 18.03 -15.95 22.98
C ILE A 61 17.93 -16.00 21.46
N PHE A 62 17.92 -14.82 20.85
CA PHE A 62 17.83 -14.63 19.40
C PHE A 62 18.60 -13.36 19.01
N GLU A 63 19.41 -13.42 17.95
CA GLU A 63 20.26 -12.30 17.48
C GLU A 63 21.06 -11.60 18.60
N ASN A 64 21.65 -12.40 19.51
CA ASN A 64 22.41 -11.93 20.67
C ASN A 64 21.62 -11.11 21.71
N GLU A 65 20.29 -11.11 21.63
CA GLU A 65 19.41 -10.50 22.62
C GLU A 65 18.59 -11.54 23.37
N ARG A 66 18.04 -11.12 24.52
CA ARG A 66 17.28 -11.97 25.44
C ARG A 66 15.83 -11.50 25.49
N TYR A 67 14.91 -12.44 25.33
CA TYR A 67 13.47 -12.23 25.39
C TYR A 67 12.90 -13.14 26.47
N VAL A 68 12.00 -12.66 27.30
CA VAL A 68 11.36 -13.41 28.38
C VAL A 68 9.96 -13.79 27.94
N ILE A 69 9.60 -15.06 28.10
CA ILE A 69 8.27 -15.57 27.77
C ILE A 69 7.26 -15.01 28.80
N ASP A 70 6.25 -14.26 28.35
CA ASP A 70 5.18 -13.76 29.23
C ASP A 70 3.98 -14.75 29.21
N PRO A 71 2.94 -14.61 28.34
CA PRO A 71 2.00 -15.70 28.10
C PRO A 71 2.40 -16.55 26.88
N TYR A 72 1.87 -17.77 26.82
CA TYR A 72 1.84 -18.55 25.59
C TYR A 72 0.51 -19.27 25.45
N ASP A 73 0.08 -19.49 24.21
CA ASP A 73 -1.09 -20.32 23.91
C ASP A 73 -0.66 -21.79 23.81
N HIS A 74 -1.50 -22.69 24.33
CA HIS A 74 -1.26 -24.13 24.33
C HIS A 74 -2.48 -24.87 23.78
N ASP A 75 -2.44 -25.12 22.48
CA ASP A 75 -3.61 -25.58 21.75
C ASP A 75 -3.45 -27.03 21.29
N PRO A 76 -4.55 -27.81 21.27
CA PRO A 76 -4.55 -29.11 20.61
C PRO A 76 -4.48 -28.93 19.10
N LEU A 77 -3.60 -29.69 18.44
CA LEU A 77 -3.50 -29.78 16.99
C LEU A 77 -3.63 -31.25 16.56
N GLY A 78 -4.84 -31.67 16.20
CA GLY A 78 -5.13 -33.06 15.83
C GLY A 78 -4.85 -34.01 17.00
N THR A 79 -3.79 -34.82 16.88
CA THR A 79 -3.34 -35.78 17.91
C THR A 79 -2.16 -35.29 18.74
N THR A 80 -1.69 -34.06 18.52
CA THR A 80 -0.58 -33.44 19.27
C THR A 80 -0.99 -32.08 19.82
N VAL A 81 -0.03 -31.34 20.36
CA VAL A 81 -0.19 -29.99 20.90
C VAL A 81 0.80 -29.02 20.25
N VAL A 82 0.42 -27.75 20.22
CA VAL A 82 1.24 -26.64 19.75
C VAL A 82 1.33 -25.61 20.86
N LYS A 83 2.51 -25.01 21.02
CA LYS A 83 2.70 -23.79 21.79
C LYS A 83 2.95 -22.63 20.85
N SER A 84 2.24 -21.54 21.03
CA SER A 84 2.52 -20.25 20.38
C SER A 84 3.10 -19.31 21.42
N ILE A 85 4.39 -19.03 21.29
CA ILE A 85 5.18 -18.27 22.25
C ILE A 85 5.23 -16.81 21.79
N GLU A 86 4.93 -15.90 22.71
CA GLU A 86 5.25 -14.48 22.59
C GLU A 86 6.22 -14.10 23.71
N ALA A 87 7.45 -13.73 23.33
CA ALA A 87 8.48 -13.33 24.28
C ALA A 87 8.83 -11.86 24.08
N ARG A 88 8.80 -11.08 25.17
CA ARG A 88 9.13 -9.66 25.19
C ARG A 88 10.58 -9.46 25.63
N HIS A 89 11.28 -8.46 25.12
CA HIS A 89 12.69 -8.21 25.48
C HIS A 89 12.90 -8.15 27.01
N GLU A 90 14.01 -8.73 27.51
CA GLU A 90 14.25 -8.95 28.95
C GLU A 90 14.19 -7.69 29.82
N ILE A 91 14.44 -6.53 29.21
CA ILE A 91 14.43 -5.24 29.91
C ILE A 91 13.07 -4.96 30.56
N PHE A 92 11.97 -5.36 29.93
CA PHE A 92 10.63 -5.14 30.46
C PHE A 92 10.38 -5.98 31.71
N ASP A 93 10.90 -7.21 31.76
CA ASP A 93 10.83 -8.07 32.93
C ASP A 93 11.68 -7.51 34.08
N ILE A 94 12.91 -7.07 33.78
CA ILE A 94 13.83 -6.44 34.75
C ILE A 94 13.20 -5.18 35.36
N LEU A 95 12.66 -4.29 34.52
CA LEU A 95 12.06 -3.03 34.97
C LEU A 95 10.74 -3.25 35.72
N LYS A 96 10.00 -4.30 35.39
CA LYS A 96 8.77 -4.66 36.10
C LYS A 96 9.06 -5.30 37.47
N ALA A 97 10.17 -6.04 37.59
CA ALA A 97 10.56 -6.71 38.82
C ALA A 97 11.12 -5.74 39.88
N GLU A 98 11.75 -4.64 39.46
CA GLU A 98 12.29 -3.63 40.38
C GLU A 98 11.23 -2.61 40.78
N TYR A 99 11.05 -2.42 42.09
CA TYR A 99 10.06 -1.51 42.66
C TYR A 99 10.71 -0.40 43.49
N GLN A 100 10.51 0.85 43.09
CA GLN A 100 11.06 1.99 43.82
C GLN A 100 10.15 2.34 45.00
N THR A 101 10.68 2.22 46.22
CA THR A 101 9.90 2.45 47.45
C THR A 101 9.84 3.92 47.87
N THR A 102 10.77 4.73 47.37
CA THR A 102 10.84 6.17 47.66
C THR A 102 9.92 6.93 46.72
N GLU A 103 9.29 7.97 47.26
CA GLU A 103 8.47 8.92 46.52
C GLU A 103 9.18 10.28 46.49
N THR A 104 9.09 10.96 45.35
CA THR A 104 9.63 12.30 45.15
C THR A 104 8.56 13.17 44.50
N THR A 105 8.36 14.36 45.07
CA THR A 105 7.47 15.38 44.52
C THR A 105 8.26 16.66 44.30
N GLY A 106 8.10 17.27 43.13
CA GLY A 106 8.77 18.50 42.73
C GLY A 106 9.33 18.45 41.31
N ALA A 107 10.01 19.53 40.93
CA ALA A 107 10.62 19.68 39.62
C ALA A 107 11.84 18.76 39.46
N LEU A 108 11.77 17.80 38.54
CA LEU A 108 12.88 16.89 38.21
C LEU A 108 13.39 17.16 36.79
N ARG A 109 14.70 17.05 36.61
CA ARG A 109 15.30 16.94 35.27
C ARG A 109 15.18 15.50 34.79
N ILE A 110 15.11 15.30 33.48
CA ILE A 110 14.99 13.97 32.87
C ILE A 110 16.04 12.97 33.38
N ARG A 111 17.31 13.37 33.47
CA ARG A 111 18.39 12.50 33.97
C ARG A 111 18.16 12.09 35.42
N SER A 112 17.75 13.03 36.28
CA SER A 112 17.44 12.73 37.68
C SER A 112 16.24 11.80 37.81
N ALA A 113 15.22 11.97 36.97
CA ALA A 113 14.06 11.07 36.96
C ALA A 113 14.46 9.66 36.48
N LEU A 114 15.28 9.56 35.43
CA LEU A 114 15.82 8.29 34.93
C LEU A 114 16.72 7.59 35.95
N ASP A 115 17.59 8.32 36.63
CA ASP A 115 18.46 7.79 37.68
C ASP A 115 17.65 7.20 38.84
N LEU A 116 16.53 7.84 39.21
CA LEU A 116 15.60 7.35 40.22
C LEU A 116 14.84 6.11 39.74
N ALA A 117 14.30 6.14 38.51
CA ALA A 117 13.52 5.03 37.97
C ALA A 117 14.37 3.77 37.77
N LEU A 118 15.59 3.93 37.23
CA LEU A 118 16.48 2.83 36.86
C LEU A 118 17.42 2.40 38.01
N ALA A 119 17.29 3.00 39.20
CA ALA A 119 18.08 2.61 40.36
C ALA A 119 17.92 1.11 40.65
N ASN A 120 19.05 0.43 40.91
CA ASN A 120 19.13 -1.01 41.22
C ASN A 120 18.66 -1.99 40.14
N THR A 121 18.13 -1.53 39.00
CA THR A 121 17.71 -2.39 37.89
C THR A 121 18.88 -3.07 37.15
N GLY A 122 20.06 -2.47 37.20
CA GLY A 122 21.22 -2.88 36.38
C GLY A 122 21.10 -2.49 34.90
N VAL A 123 20.08 -1.71 34.53
CA VAL A 123 19.90 -1.15 33.19
C VAL A 123 20.65 0.18 33.10
N ALA A 124 21.44 0.35 32.04
CA ALA A 124 22.15 1.59 31.76
C ALA A 124 21.38 2.42 30.71
N TYR A 125 21.60 3.73 30.70
CA TYR A 125 21.02 4.60 29.67
C TYR A 125 22.01 5.65 29.15
N THR A 126 21.76 6.11 27.93
CA THR A 126 22.38 7.29 27.33
C THR A 126 21.28 8.22 26.87
N PHE A 127 21.28 9.46 27.35
CA PHE A 127 20.42 10.51 26.83
C PHE A 127 21.13 11.27 25.70
N VAL A 128 20.49 11.36 24.53
CA VAL A 128 21.00 12.02 23.33
C VAL A 128 20.13 13.25 23.04
N GLY A 129 20.71 14.43 23.17
CA GLY A 129 20.01 15.69 22.91
C GLY A 129 20.49 16.84 23.79
N ALA A 130 19.89 18.01 23.61
CA ALA A 130 20.03 19.12 24.53
C ALA A 130 19.32 18.83 25.85
N ASP A 131 19.78 19.46 26.94
CA ASP A 131 19.09 19.36 28.22
C ASP A 131 17.66 19.88 28.10
N LEU A 132 16.71 19.07 28.55
CA LEU A 132 15.30 19.43 28.59
C LEU A 132 14.99 20.28 29.83
N PRO A 133 13.98 21.17 29.77
CA PRO A 133 13.45 21.82 30.95
C PRO A 133 13.07 20.81 32.04
N SER A 134 13.09 21.24 33.30
CA SER A 134 12.57 20.42 34.38
C SER A 134 11.06 20.32 34.30
N GLU A 135 10.53 19.14 34.61
CA GLU A 135 9.10 18.87 34.68
C GLU A 135 8.71 18.62 36.13
N ASP A 136 7.54 19.11 36.54
CA ASP A 136 7.00 18.86 37.86
C ASP A 136 6.47 17.43 37.94
N PHE A 137 6.81 16.71 39.00
CA PHE A 137 6.28 15.39 39.29
C PHE A 137 5.54 15.42 40.62
N GLU A 138 4.38 14.77 40.66
CA GLU A 138 3.61 14.55 41.88
C GLU A 138 3.59 13.06 42.20
N ASN A 139 4.01 12.72 43.43
CA ASN A 139 4.06 11.35 43.94
C ASN A 139 4.88 10.40 43.03
N PHE A 140 5.97 10.89 42.44
CA PHE A 140 6.78 10.09 41.52
C PHE A 140 7.66 9.09 42.28
N GLY A 141 7.46 7.81 41.99
CA GLY A 141 7.99 6.70 42.78
C GLY A 141 6.87 5.81 43.28
N ARG A 142 7.15 4.92 44.23
CA ARG A 142 6.19 3.91 44.73
C ARG A 142 5.52 3.13 43.60
N ALA A 143 6.31 2.83 42.58
CA ALA A 143 5.89 2.18 41.36
C ALA A 143 7.04 1.29 40.87
N SER A 144 6.72 0.38 39.95
CA SER A 144 7.76 -0.37 39.25
C SER A 144 8.64 0.57 38.42
N ALA A 145 9.90 0.21 38.19
CA ALA A 145 10.79 0.97 37.33
C ALA A 145 10.21 1.13 35.91
N LEU A 146 9.43 0.14 35.45
CA LEU A 146 8.72 0.19 34.17
C LEU A 146 7.64 1.28 34.14
N GLU A 147 6.77 1.34 35.15
CA GLU A 147 5.73 2.39 35.25
C GLU A 147 6.36 3.78 35.37
N MET A 148 7.44 3.91 36.15
CA MET A 148 8.17 5.17 36.26
C MET A 148 8.80 5.57 34.92
N MET A 149 9.37 4.62 34.18
CA MET A 149 9.89 4.85 32.83
C MET A 149 8.79 5.38 31.90
N GLN A 150 7.62 4.76 31.87
CA GLN A 150 6.48 5.20 31.06
C GLN A 150 6.06 6.63 31.42
N GLN A 151 5.94 6.94 32.71
CA GLN A 151 5.63 8.30 33.17
C GLN A 151 6.68 9.33 32.72
N ILE A 152 7.97 8.97 32.71
CA ILE A 152 9.05 9.84 32.21
C ILE A 152 8.90 10.05 30.70
N MET A 153 8.69 8.98 29.93
CA MET A 153 8.56 9.08 28.46
C MET A 153 7.39 10.01 28.11
N ASP A 154 6.24 9.82 28.75
CA ASP A 154 5.04 10.62 28.53
C ASP A 154 5.21 12.08 28.98
N ARG A 155 5.90 12.30 30.11
CA ARG A 155 6.04 13.64 30.70
C ARG A 155 7.05 14.49 29.93
N PHE A 156 8.17 13.92 29.51
CA PHE A 156 9.20 14.63 28.75
C PHE A 156 9.01 14.55 27.23
N GLY A 157 8.09 13.72 26.73
CA GLY A 157 7.88 13.50 25.30
C GLY A 157 9.11 12.92 24.62
N VAL A 158 9.73 11.92 25.25
CA VAL A 158 10.95 11.28 24.75
C VAL A 158 10.68 9.83 24.34
N HIS A 159 11.45 9.35 23.37
CA HIS A 159 11.45 7.98 22.90
C HIS A 159 12.74 7.28 23.31
N TYR A 160 12.73 5.95 23.29
CA TYR A 160 13.91 5.15 23.58
C TYR A 160 14.08 4.00 22.59
N ARG A 161 15.33 3.54 22.48
CA ARG A 161 15.68 2.33 21.74
C ARG A 161 16.49 1.40 22.62
N ILE A 162 16.13 0.13 22.58
CA ILE A 162 16.75 -0.94 23.35
C ILE A 162 17.95 -1.50 22.58
N ASN A 163 19.08 -1.68 23.27
CA ASN A 163 20.20 -2.50 22.82
C ASN A 163 20.72 -3.32 24.00
N GLY A 164 20.32 -4.59 24.09
CA GLY A 164 20.52 -5.40 25.29
C GLY A 164 20.00 -4.67 26.55
N ARG A 165 20.86 -4.51 27.56
CA ARG A 165 20.52 -3.78 28.82
C ARG A 165 20.88 -2.29 28.78
N HIS A 166 20.98 -1.70 27.60
CA HIS A 166 21.27 -0.29 27.42
C HIS A 166 20.13 0.42 26.68
N LEU A 167 19.62 1.52 27.25
CA LEU A 167 18.60 2.36 26.68
C LEU A 167 19.22 3.61 26.04
N THR A 168 18.98 3.82 24.75
CA THR A 168 19.28 5.12 24.10
C THR A 168 18.01 5.95 24.10
N ILE A 169 18.00 7.09 24.78
CA ILE A 169 16.82 7.94 24.99
C ILE A 169 17.04 9.28 24.28
N ALA A 170 16.05 9.76 23.53
CA ALA A 170 16.08 11.04 22.84
C ALA A 170 14.67 11.62 22.67
N VAL A 171 14.55 12.94 22.45
CA VAL A 171 13.26 13.57 22.09
C VAL A 171 12.69 12.96 20.81
N GLU A 172 13.57 12.65 19.85
CA GLU A 172 13.19 12.03 18.61
C GLU A 172 14.32 11.13 18.12
N ILE A 173 13.96 9.90 17.74
CA ILE A 173 14.86 8.95 17.09
C ILE A 173 14.31 8.73 15.68
N ALA A 174 14.62 9.67 14.78
CA ALA A 174 14.11 9.66 13.42
C ALA A 174 15.16 10.14 12.41
N ARG A 175 15.02 9.67 11.16
CA ARG A 175 15.75 10.20 10.01
C ARG A 175 14.76 10.53 8.90
N TYR A 176 14.91 11.69 8.28
CA TYR A 176 14.18 12.03 7.06
C TYR A 176 14.93 11.43 5.89
N THR A 177 14.28 10.51 5.18
CA THR A 177 14.89 9.80 4.06
C THR A 177 14.16 10.11 2.76
N ASP A 178 14.90 10.03 1.65
CA ASP A 178 14.33 10.06 0.30
C ASP A 178 13.79 8.68 -0.14
N GLY A 179 13.74 7.72 0.79
CA GLY A 179 13.13 6.43 0.54
C GLY A 179 11.66 6.59 0.21
N GLN A 180 11.16 5.74 -0.68
CA GLN A 180 9.76 5.71 -1.07
C GLN A 180 9.22 4.28 -1.08
N PHE A 181 8.01 4.09 -0.57
CA PHE A 181 7.14 2.96 -0.86
C PHE A 181 6.19 3.38 -1.98
N ARG A 182 6.37 2.82 -3.17
CA ARG A 182 5.59 3.25 -4.34
C ARG A 182 4.99 2.09 -5.13
N HIS A 183 3.71 2.21 -5.45
CA HIS A 183 3.00 1.28 -6.32
C HIS A 183 3.71 1.16 -7.68
N GLY A 184 3.94 -0.07 -8.14
CA GLY A 184 4.67 -0.35 -9.38
C GLY A 184 6.20 -0.26 -9.27
N HIS A 185 6.73 -0.01 -8.07
CA HIS A 185 8.16 -0.07 -7.77
C HIS A 185 8.44 -1.15 -6.71
N ASN A 186 8.60 -0.76 -5.45
CA ASN A 186 8.97 -1.64 -4.34
C ASN A 186 7.78 -1.99 -3.42
N LEU A 187 6.58 -1.50 -3.70
CA LEU A 187 5.41 -1.77 -2.87
C LEU A 187 4.78 -3.12 -3.26
N LYS A 188 4.75 -4.08 -2.32
CA LYS A 188 4.07 -5.37 -2.49
C LYS A 188 2.59 -5.26 -2.13
N SER A 189 2.30 -4.73 -0.95
CA SER A 189 0.94 -4.49 -0.49
C SER A 189 0.88 -3.25 0.39
N ILE A 190 -0.26 -2.56 0.36
CA ILE A 190 -0.58 -1.46 1.27
C ILE A 190 -2.01 -1.65 1.76
N ARG A 191 -2.21 -1.44 3.06
CA ARG A 191 -3.53 -1.47 3.70
C ARG A 191 -3.70 -0.18 4.48
N GLU A 192 -4.79 0.53 4.19
CA GLU A 192 -5.22 1.70 4.95
C GLU A 192 -6.28 1.28 5.94
N HIS A 193 -5.99 1.46 7.23
CA HIS A 193 -6.95 1.35 8.31
C HIS A 193 -7.34 2.75 8.77
N GLN A 194 -8.65 2.99 8.88
CA GLN A 194 -9.20 4.27 9.30
C GLN A 194 -10.11 4.04 10.50
N ASP A 195 -9.78 4.66 11.63
CA ASP A 195 -10.57 4.59 12.85
C ASP A 195 -11.23 5.95 13.13
N GLY A 196 -12.56 5.93 13.21
CA GLY A 196 -13.40 7.08 13.51
C GLY A 196 -14.07 7.04 14.88
N SER A 197 -13.75 6.04 15.71
CA SER A 197 -14.42 5.80 17.00
C SER A 197 -14.18 6.95 17.98
N ASP A 198 -12.97 7.49 18.00
CA ASP A 198 -12.52 8.54 18.92
C ASP A 198 -12.52 9.95 18.30
N ILE A 199 -13.32 10.17 17.26
CA ILE A 199 -13.42 11.50 16.66
C ILE A 199 -14.04 12.46 17.66
N ILE A 200 -13.32 13.54 17.97
CA ILE A 200 -13.79 14.65 18.79
C ILE A 200 -13.85 15.89 17.90
N THR A 201 -15.03 16.53 17.83
CA THR A 201 -15.23 17.77 17.05
C THR A 201 -15.52 18.98 17.92
N TYR A 202 -15.76 18.76 19.22
CA TYR A 202 -15.96 19.80 20.22
C TYR A 202 -15.34 19.34 21.53
N ILE A 203 -14.53 20.17 22.18
CA ILE A 203 -13.93 19.82 23.45
C ILE A 203 -13.95 21.02 24.41
N GLU A 204 -14.24 20.72 25.67
CA GLU A 204 -14.04 21.64 26.77
C GLU A 204 -12.85 21.17 27.61
N GLY A 205 -11.90 22.07 27.84
CA GLY A 205 -10.66 21.77 28.58
C GLY A 205 -10.54 22.66 29.81
N TRP A 206 -10.27 22.06 30.96
CA TRP A 206 -9.97 22.77 32.20
C TRP A 206 -8.50 22.55 32.58
N GLY A 207 -7.80 23.64 32.87
CA GLY A 207 -6.43 23.59 33.38
C GLY A 207 -6.40 23.34 34.88
N ARG A 208 -5.29 23.70 35.52
CA ARG A 208 -5.10 23.60 36.97
C ARG A 208 -6.25 24.22 37.75
N MET A 209 -6.78 23.48 38.71
CA MET A 209 -7.79 24.00 39.65
C MET A 209 -7.12 24.90 40.69
N ASN A 210 -7.77 26.03 40.98
CA ASN A 210 -7.40 26.87 42.11
C ASN A 210 -8.04 26.29 43.38
N GLU A 211 -7.20 25.91 44.34
CA GLU A 211 -7.61 25.29 45.61
C GLU A 211 -8.52 26.17 46.47
N GLU A 212 -8.44 27.49 46.35
CA GLU A 212 -9.25 28.42 47.15
C GLU A 212 -10.65 28.65 46.57
N THR A 213 -10.78 28.62 45.23
CA THR A 213 -12.01 28.98 44.53
C THR A 213 -12.73 27.80 43.89
N ASP A 214 -12.11 26.62 43.88
CA ASP A 214 -12.58 25.40 43.20
C ASP A 214 -12.94 25.65 41.72
N GLN A 215 -12.14 26.51 41.07
CA GLN A 215 -12.31 26.89 39.67
C GLN A 215 -11.00 26.74 38.90
N PRO A 216 -11.04 26.38 37.60
CA PRO A 216 -9.84 26.25 36.80
C PRO A 216 -9.20 27.62 36.54
N ILE A 217 -7.87 27.69 36.64
CA ILE A 217 -7.06 28.88 36.37
C ILE A 217 -7.19 29.28 34.89
N VAL A 218 -7.25 28.29 34.00
CA VAL A 218 -7.48 28.48 32.56
C VAL A 218 -8.52 27.50 32.07
N LYS A 219 -9.35 27.94 31.12
CA LYS A 219 -10.38 27.10 30.49
C LYS A 219 -10.41 27.36 29.01
N THR A 220 -10.76 26.34 28.23
CA THR A 220 -10.93 26.48 26.79
C THR A 220 -12.14 25.72 26.29
N ILE A 221 -12.75 26.26 25.24
CA ILE A 221 -13.78 25.60 24.45
C ILE A 221 -13.31 25.68 23.01
N TYR A 222 -13.13 24.52 22.40
CA TYR A 222 -12.64 24.42 21.04
C TYR A 222 -13.59 23.56 20.20
N GLU A 223 -13.92 24.07 19.02
CA GLU A 223 -14.70 23.36 18.01
C GLU A 223 -13.82 23.21 16.77
N SER A 224 -13.65 21.97 16.31
CA SER A 224 -12.86 21.64 15.14
C SER A 224 -13.35 22.39 13.90
N GLU A 225 -12.44 22.83 13.03
CA GLU A 225 -12.78 23.32 11.69
C GLU A 225 -13.48 22.26 10.82
N HIS A 226 -13.22 20.98 11.10
CA HIS A 226 -13.80 19.82 10.39
C HIS A 226 -15.16 19.38 10.95
N SER A 227 -15.61 20.00 12.05
CA SER A 227 -16.90 19.68 12.70
C SER A 227 -18.11 19.80 11.75
N GLY A 228 -18.03 20.67 10.72
CA GLY A 228 -19.10 20.84 9.73
C GLY A 228 -19.39 19.59 8.89
N ARG A 229 -18.44 18.65 8.81
CA ARG A 229 -18.58 17.38 8.06
C ARG A 229 -19.59 16.44 8.67
N TYR A 230 -19.85 16.59 9.96
CA TYR A 230 -20.73 15.73 10.72
C TYR A 230 -22.11 16.37 10.81
N THR A 231 -22.64 16.82 9.67
CA THR A 231 -23.98 17.40 9.59
C THR A 231 -24.95 16.31 9.15
N ASP A 232 -26.01 16.14 9.92
CA ASP A 232 -27.07 15.20 9.60
C ASP A 232 -27.83 15.70 8.36
N HIS A 233 -27.85 14.88 7.29
CA HIS A 233 -28.41 15.28 6.00
C HIS A 233 -29.94 15.42 6.02
N GLU A 234 -30.64 14.76 6.95
CA GLU A 234 -32.10 14.81 7.04
C GLU A 234 -32.55 16.03 7.84
N THR A 235 -31.86 16.31 8.95
CA THR A 235 -32.24 17.37 9.90
C THR A 235 -31.48 18.68 9.69
N GLY A 236 -30.38 18.66 8.92
CA GLY A 236 -29.47 19.79 8.73
C GLY A 236 -28.72 20.18 10.01
N LYS A 237 -28.80 19.38 11.08
CA LYS A 237 -28.18 19.69 12.37
C LYS A 237 -26.77 19.14 12.43
N LYS A 238 -25.86 19.98 12.90
CA LYS A 238 -24.48 19.61 13.18
C LYS A 238 -24.39 18.67 14.39
N ARG A 239 -23.82 17.48 14.18
CA ARG A 239 -23.50 16.52 15.24
C ARG A 239 -22.11 16.83 15.79
N LEU A 240 -22.08 17.35 17.00
CA LEU A 240 -20.83 17.60 17.72
C LEU A 240 -20.48 16.38 18.57
N TYR A 241 -19.31 15.81 18.32
CA TYR A 241 -18.71 14.78 19.15
C TYR A 241 -17.95 15.49 20.27
N LYS A 242 -18.56 15.46 21.45
CA LYS A 242 -18.13 16.26 22.59
C LYS A 242 -17.22 15.47 23.50
N ALA A 243 -16.11 16.08 23.92
CA ALA A 243 -15.25 15.57 24.97
C ALA A 243 -15.01 16.63 26.04
N PHE A 244 -14.53 16.16 27.19
CA PHE A 244 -14.04 17.00 28.28
C PHE A 244 -12.67 16.49 28.72
N PHE A 245 -11.77 17.40 29.07
CA PHE A 245 -10.54 17.03 29.77
C PHE A 245 -10.23 18.04 30.87
N GLN A 246 -9.62 17.54 31.94
CA GLN A 246 -9.02 18.36 32.98
C GLN A 246 -7.57 17.94 33.15
N ASP A 247 -6.65 18.90 33.20
CA ASP A 247 -5.23 18.63 33.32
C ASP A 247 -4.51 19.78 34.04
N ASP A 248 -4.05 19.48 35.26
CA ASP A 248 -3.44 20.45 36.17
C ASP A 248 -2.05 20.93 35.73
N ARG A 249 -1.51 20.36 34.65
CA ARG A 249 -0.28 20.84 34.01
C ARG A 249 -0.51 22.17 33.27
N PHE A 250 -1.72 22.43 32.80
CA PHE A 250 -1.99 23.66 32.05
C PHE A 250 -2.25 24.83 32.99
N THR A 251 -1.31 25.76 33.02
CA THR A 251 -1.40 27.05 33.73
C THR A 251 -1.53 28.24 32.79
N THR A 252 -1.40 28.02 31.47
CA THR A 252 -1.46 29.07 30.45
C THR A 252 -2.55 28.79 29.42
N GLN A 253 -3.17 29.87 28.91
CA GLN A 253 -4.25 29.75 27.92
C GLN A 253 -3.75 29.14 26.60
N ALA A 254 -2.56 29.56 26.14
CA ALA A 254 -2.00 29.04 24.89
C ALA A 254 -1.73 27.53 24.94
N GLY A 255 -1.28 27.01 26.09
CA GLY A 255 -1.03 25.58 26.25
C GLY A 255 -2.31 24.76 26.19
N ILE A 256 -3.36 25.18 26.90
CA ILE A 256 -4.63 24.45 26.91
C ILE A 256 -5.38 24.55 25.56
N ASP A 257 -5.29 25.70 24.88
CA ASP A 257 -5.88 25.89 23.55
C ASP A 257 -5.19 24.98 22.52
N ALA A 258 -3.85 24.89 22.56
CA ALA A 258 -3.10 24.01 21.68
C ALA A 258 -3.45 22.53 21.92
N GLU A 259 -3.57 22.11 23.18
CA GLU A 259 -3.95 20.74 23.51
C GLU A 259 -5.40 20.43 23.12
N ALA A 260 -6.33 21.37 23.32
CA ALA A 260 -7.71 21.23 22.89
C ALA A 260 -7.81 21.09 21.37
N ALA A 261 -7.09 21.92 20.60
CA ALA A 261 -7.00 21.82 19.15
C ALA A 261 -6.36 20.48 18.71
N ARG A 262 -5.36 20.00 19.45
CA ARG A 262 -4.74 18.69 19.21
C ARG A 262 -5.70 17.55 19.47
N LYS A 263 -6.51 17.56 20.53
CA LYS A 263 -7.46 16.47 20.82
C LYS A 263 -8.67 16.49 19.90
N ALA A 264 -9.27 17.66 19.68
CA ALA A 264 -10.46 17.83 18.88
C ALA A 264 -10.14 18.16 17.42
N SER A 265 -9.33 17.33 16.76
CA SER A 265 -9.05 17.53 15.34
C SER A 265 -10.29 17.39 14.48
N GLY A 266 -11.28 16.58 14.87
CA GLY A 266 -12.41 16.25 14.01
C GLY A 266 -12.02 15.43 12.78
N LEU A 267 -10.87 14.75 12.83
CA LEU A 267 -10.37 13.86 11.78
C LEU A 267 -10.17 12.45 12.35
N PRO A 268 -10.49 11.39 11.57
CA PRO A 268 -10.20 10.02 11.97
C PRO A 268 -8.69 9.77 12.04
N HIS A 269 -8.33 8.73 12.80
CA HIS A 269 -6.97 8.21 12.85
C HIS A 269 -6.72 7.30 11.65
N TYR A 270 -5.62 7.53 10.94
CA TYR A 270 -5.20 6.67 9.84
C TYR A 270 -4.03 5.82 10.29
N HIS A 271 -3.96 4.60 9.81
CA HIS A 271 -2.83 3.71 9.98
C HIS A 271 -2.56 3.05 8.63
N LEU A 272 -1.30 3.03 8.21
CA LEU A 272 -0.91 2.38 6.97
C LEU A 272 0.01 1.21 7.29
N GLU A 273 -0.43 0.02 6.91
CA GLU A 273 0.40 -1.18 6.93
C GLU A 273 0.95 -1.39 5.52
N VAL A 274 2.27 -1.49 5.40
CA VAL A 274 2.99 -1.56 4.14
C VAL A 274 3.88 -2.79 4.15
N GLU A 275 3.71 -3.64 3.15
CA GLU A 275 4.67 -4.69 2.82
C GLU A 275 5.41 -4.25 1.55
N TYR A 276 6.73 -4.24 1.60
CA TYR A 276 7.56 -3.86 0.44
C TYR A 276 8.39 -5.04 -0.03
N GLU A 277 8.83 -5.05 -1.27
CA GLU A 277 9.79 -6.02 -1.77
C GLU A 277 11.20 -5.47 -1.62
N GLU A 278 12.02 -6.21 -0.91
CA GLU A 278 13.44 -5.94 -0.78
C GLU A 278 14.15 -6.76 -1.87
N LEU A 279 14.79 -6.12 -2.86
CA LEU A 279 15.53 -6.80 -3.96
C LEU A 279 16.84 -7.45 -3.48
N VAL A 280 16.77 -8.20 -2.38
CA VAL A 280 17.91 -8.84 -1.71
C VAL A 280 18.55 -9.91 -2.59
N GLU A 281 17.76 -10.61 -3.42
CA GLU A 281 18.28 -11.64 -4.35
C GLU A 281 19.32 -11.11 -5.34
N ASN A 282 19.27 -9.81 -5.68
CA ASN A 282 20.22 -9.17 -6.60
C ASN A 282 21.35 -8.40 -5.88
N GLY A 283 21.44 -8.50 -4.55
CA GLY A 283 22.46 -7.81 -3.75
C GLY A 283 22.30 -6.29 -3.65
N LEU A 284 21.16 -5.74 -4.08
CA LEU A 284 20.86 -4.31 -4.06
C LEU A 284 19.88 -3.98 -2.94
N LYS A 285 20.39 -3.46 -1.83
CA LYS A 285 19.58 -2.70 -0.88
C LYS A 285 19.28 -1.33 -1.50
N LEU A 286 18.09 -1.16 -2.09
CA LEU A 286 17.67 0.12 -2.67
C LEU A 286 17.61 1.22 -1.61
N HIS A 287 17.04 0.92 -0.45
CA HIS A 287 16.98 1.81 0.71
C HIS A 287 17.06 0.99 2.01
N ASP A 288 17.68 1.57 3.04
CA ASP A 288 17.77 0.98 4.37
C ASP A 288 16.67 1.57 5.26
N PHE A 289 15.52 0.91 5.30
CA PHE A 289 14.37 1.34 6.10
C PHE A 289 14.57 0.93 7.55
N GLN A 290 14.66 1.91 8.45
CA GLN A 290 14.80 1.67 9.88
C GLN A 290 13.57 2.18 10.64
N LEU A 291 13.32 1.55 11.79
CA LEU A 291 12.33 2.02 12.75
C LEU A 291 12.61 3.50 13.09
N GLY A 292 11.55 4.33 13.04
CA GLY A 292 11.63 5.76 13.26
C GLY A 292 11.91 6.61 12.02
N ASP A 293 12.24 6.03 10.86
CA ASP A 293 12.49 6.81 9.65
C ASP A 293 11.20 7.42 9.07
N TYR A 294 11.29 8.65 8.59
CA TYR A 294 10.26 9.28 7.76
C TYR A 294 10.49 8.94 6.28
N ILE A 295 9.49 8.31 5.66
CA ILE A 295 9.54 7.75 4.30
C ILE A 295 8.28 8.16 3.53
N TRP A 296 8.42 8.32 2.22
CA TRP A 296 7.31 8.61 1.33
C TRP A 296 6.47 7.37 1.05
N ALA A 297 5.17 7.43 1.31
CA ALA A 297 4.20 6.42 0.90
C ALA A 297 3.36 6.98 -0.26
N ILE A 298 3.57 6.43 -1.45
CA ILE A 298 2.98 6.93 -2.69
C ILE A 298 2.15 5.81 -3.34
N HIS A 299 0.85 6.05 -3.48
CA HIS A 299 -0.04 5.13 -4.16
C HIS A 299 -1.10 5.89 -4.96
N GLU A 300 -0.93 5.95 -6.28
CA GLU A 300 -1.72 6.79 -7.18
C GLU A 300 -3.22 6.45 -7.13
N LYS A 301 -3.58 5.16 -7.10
CA LYS A 301 -5.01 4.75 -7.05
C LYS A 301 -5.70 5.06 -5.71
N MET A 302 -4.95 5.04 -4.60
CA MET A 302 -5.46 5.42 -3.27
C MET A 302 -5.33 6.93 -3.04
N GLN A 303 -4.76 7.64 -4.02
CA GLN A 303 -4.38 9.05 -3.96
C GLN A 303 -3.50 9.32 -2.72
N LEU A 304 -2.60 8.40 -2.39
CA LEU A 304 -1.69 8.55 -1.28
C LEU A 304 -0.41 9.20 -1.80
N ASP A 305 -0.01 10.31 -1.19
CA ASP A 305 1.27 10.99 -1.41
C ASP A 305 1.62 11.71 -0.11
N ILE A 306 2.16 10.96 0.84
CA ILE A 306 2.46 11.46 2.18
C ILE A 306 3.83 10.98 2.63
N GLN A 307 4.48 11.76 3.49
CA GLN A 307 5.63 11.30 4.25
C GLN A 307 5.18 10.89 5.64
N ALA A 308 5.48 9.66 6.04
CA ALA A 308 5.08 9.11 7.34
C ALA A 308 6.25 8.38 8.02
N LYS A 309 6.22 8.37 9.36
CA LYS A 309 7.22 7.72 10.21
C LYS A 309 6.96 6.22 10.28
N ILE A 310 7.98 5.37 10.20
CA ILE A 310 7.86 3.95 10.55
C ILE A 310 7.73 3.82 12.07
N ILE A 311 6.60 3.26 12.51
CA ILE A 311 6.30 3.02 13.94
C ILE A 311 6.44 1.56 14.34
N SER A 312 6.39 0.63 13.39
CA SER A 312 6.56 -0.79 13.64
C SER A 312 7.29 -1.44 12.48
N VAL A 313 8.17 -2.37 12.80
CA VAL A 313 8.85 -3.23 11.83
C VAL A 313 8.69 -4.67 12.29
N GLU A 314 8.08 -5.48 11.44
CA GLU A 314 7.92 -6.91 11.60
C GLU A 314 8.78 -7.64 10.57
N ARG A 315 9.71 -8.46 11.05
CA ARG A 315 10.64 -9.25 10.23
C ARG A 315 10.34 -10.73 10.37
N TYR A 316 10.63 -11.49 9.32
CA TYR A 316 10.50 -12.95 9.26
C TYR A 316 11.88 -13.58 9.07
N PRO A 317 12.69 -13.77 10.13
CA PRO A 317 14.12 -14.08 9.98
C PRO A 317 14.42 -15.43 9.33
N TYR A 318 13.45 -16.36 9.38
CA TYR A 318 13.57 -17.73 8.88
C TYR A 318 12.79 -17.98 7.60
N GLU A 319 12.08 -16.98 7.07
CA GLU A 319 11.33 -17.05 5.83
C GLU A 319 11.94 -16.12 4.77
N ASN A 320 11.83 -16.48 3.49
CA ASN A 320 12.14 -15.56 2.39
C ASN A 320 10.95 -14.62 2.14
N ARG A 321 10.53 -13.93 3.21
CA ARG A 321 9.41 -13.01 3.23
C ARG A 321 9.92 -11.61 3.56
N SER A 322 9.44 -10.63 2.82
CA SER A 322 9.84 -9.25 3.06
C SER A 322 9.24 -8.74 4.37
N PRO A 323 9.91 -7.80 5.06
CA PRO A 323 9.37 -7.19 6.27
C PRO A 323 8.04 -6.49 6.02
N VAL A 324 7.18 -6.50 7.04
CA VAL A 324 5.99 -5.65 7.11
C VAL A 324 6.33 -4.45 7.97
N VAL A 325 6.04 -3.24 7.48
CA VAL A 325 6.24 -2.01 8.23
C VAL A 325 4.91 -1.31 8.42
N GLU A 326 4.71 -0.78 9.61
CA GLU A 326 3.56 0.06 9.91
C GLU A 326 4.03 1.50 9.95
N LEU A 327 3.31 2.36 9.23
CA LEU A 327 3.52 3.80 9.24
C LEU A 327 2.56 4.45 10.22
N GLY A 328 3.12 5.39 10.98
CA GLY A 328 2.50 6.02 12.15
C GLY A 328 1.16 6.65 11.88
N SER A 329 0.39 6.82 12.95
CA SER A 329 -0.92 7.41 12.81
C SER A 329 -0.84 8.90 12.45
N PHE A 330 -1.34 9.24 11.28
CA PHE A 330 -1.47 10.62 10.83
C PHE A 330 -2.95 10.96 10.72
N ARG A 331 -3.27 12.25 10.82
CA ARG A 331 -4.62 12.76 10.57
C ARG A 331 -4.68 13.26 9.14
N ARG A 332 -5.60 12.70 8.36
CA ARG A 332 -5.77 13.08 6.96
C ARG A 332 -7.16 13.65 6.71
N ASP A 333 -7.16 14.79 6.01
CA ASP A 333 -8.35 15.38 5.45
C ASP A 333 -8.82 14.60 4.20
N ILE A 334 -10.05 14.09 4.22
CA ILE A 334 -10.69 13.34 3.11
C ILE A 334 -11.69 14.20 2.30
N THR A 335 -11.93 15.46 2.66
CA THR A 335 -12.96 16.28 1.99
C THR A 335 -12.75 16.38 0.47
N ASP A 336 -11.51 16.34 0.00
CA ASP A 336 -11.20 16.31 -1.43
C ASP A 336 -11.63 15.01 -2.14
N LYS A 337 -11.56 13.85 -1.47
CA LYS A 337 -12.01 12.56 -2.03
C LYS A 337 -13.54 12.53 -2.17
N ILE A 338 -14.29 13.06 -1.19
CA ILE A 338 -15.76 13.10 -1.23
C ILE A 338 -16.24 14.05 -2.33
N ASN A 339 -15.64 15.24 -2.41
CA ASN A 339 -15.95 16.20 -3.48
C ASN A 339 -15.64 15.63 -4.87
N GLY A 340 -14.54 14.88 -5.02
CA GLY A 340 -14.19 14.17 -6.25
C GLY A 340 -15.17 13.06 -6.63
N LEU A 341 -15.67 12.30 -5.66
CA LEU A 341 -16.69 11.25 -5.88
C LEU A 341 -18.03 11.82 -6.32
N GLU A 342 -18.49 12.92 -5.71
CA GLU A 342 -19.71 13.60 -6.16
C GLU A 342 -19.60 14.13 -7.59
N GLN A 343 -18.46 14.72 -7.94
CA GLN A 343 -18.21 15.20 -9.30
C GLN A 343 -18.15 14.05 -10.31
N ASN A 344 -17.58 12.91 -9.92
CA ASN A 344 -17.53 11.71 -10.76
C ASN A 344 -18.92 11.08 -10.95
N ASN A 345 -19.75 11.03 -9.90
CA ASN A 345 -21.14 10.58 -10.02
C ASN A 345 -21.95 11.48 -10.97
N LYS A 346 -21.81 12.81 -10.85
CA LYS A 346 -22.43 13.76 -11.80
C LYS A 346 -21.99 13.53 -13.24
N ARG A 347 -20.72 13.19 -13.49
CA ARG A 347 -20.21 12.84 -14.83
C ARG A 347 -20.76 11.51 -15.34
N ILE A 348 -20.92 10.51 -14.48
CA ILE A 348 -21.50 9.21 -14.83
C ILE A 348 -22.98 9.35 -15.22
N ASP A 349 -23.75 10.18 -14.51
CA ASP A 349 -25.15 10.46 -14.86
C ASP A 349 -25.28 11.12 -16.24
N VAL A 350 -24.40 12.08 -16.55
CA VAL A 350 -24.32 12.72 -17.87
C VAL A 350 -23.93 11.70 -18.97
N LEU A 351 -22.98 10.81 -18.69
CA LEU A 351 -22.58 9.74 -19.61
C LEU A 351 -23.72 8.75 -19.86
N ASN A 352 -24.43 8.31 -18.82
CA ASN A 352 -25.59 7.42 -18.95
C ASN A 352 -26.71 8.05 -19.78
N ALA A 353 -26.97 9.35 -19.59
CA ALA A 353 -27.91 10.10 -20.43
C ALA A 353 -27.48 10.13 -21.90
N SER A 354 -26.18 10.36 -22.18
CA SER A 354 -25.65 10.38 -23.56
C SER A 354 -25.71 9.01 -24.25
N VAL A 355 -25.47 7.92 -23.51
CA VAL A 355 -25.58 6.54 -24.02
C VAL A 355 -27.02 6.18 -24.33
N ALA A 356 -27.98 6.65 -23.53
CA ALA A 356 -29.40 6.46 -23.82
C ALA A 356 -29.83 7.14 -25.12
N VAL A 357 -29.36 8.38 -25.37
CA VAL A 357 -29.60 9.11 -26.62
C VAL A 357 -28.99 8.36 -27.81
N ALA A 358 -27.73 7.93 -27.71
CA ALA A 358 -27.05 7.19 -28.78
C ALA A 358 -27.74 5.85 -29.11
N ARG A 359 -28.26 5.14 -28.10
CA ARG A 359 -29.07 3.92 -28.32
C ARG A 359 -30.37 4.24 -29.07
N GLN A 360 -31.05 5.33 -28.70
CA GLN A 360 -32.29 5.72 -29.37
C GLN A 360 -32.04 6.10 -30.83
N GLU A 361 -30.96 6.83 -31.13
CA GLU A 361 -30.56 7.15 -32.51
C GLU A 361 -30.23 5.89 -33.32
N SER A 362 -29.53 4.92 -32.73
CA SER A 362 -29.25 3.63 -33.37
C SER A 362 -30.52 2.84 -33.68
N ILE A 363 -31.51 2.84 -32.79
CA ILE A 363 -32.80 2.19 -33.03
C ILE A 363 -33.52 2.85 -34.21
N ASN A 364 -33.58 4.19 -34.23
CA ASN A 364 -34.21 4.94 -35.31
C ASN A 364 -33.52 4.67 -36.66
N ALA A 365 -32.18 4.65 -36.68
CA ALA A 365 -31.42 4.33 -37.90
C ALA A 365 -31.70 2.91 -38.42
N ASN A 366 -31.84 1.94 -37.52
CA ASN A 366 -32.16 0.55 -37.88
C ASN A 366 -33.59 0.41 -38.43
N GLU A 367 -34.56 1.15 -37.88
CA GLU A 367 -35.91 1.19 -38.43
C GLU A 367 -35.94 1.80 -39.84
N VAL A 368 -35.21 2.88 -40.07
CA VAL A 368 -35.05 3.50 -41.40
C VAL A 368 -34.41 2.52 -42.40
N ALA A 369 -33.36 1.81 -41.98
CA ALA A 369 -32.71 0.80 -42.82
C ALA A 369 -33.66 -0.35 -43.18
N LYS A 370 -34.47 -0.82 -42.22
CA LYS A 370 -35.47 -1.87 -42.44
C LYS A 370 -36.57 -1.41 -43.39
N ALA A 371 -37.05 -0.17 -43.24
CA ALA A 371 -38.02 0.43 -44.16
C ALA A 371 -37.47 0.54 -45.59
N ALA A 372 -36.21 0.95 -45.74
CA ALA A 372 -35.54 0.99 -47.04
C ALA A 372 -35.42 -0.41 -47.68
N GLN A 373 -35.06 -1.44 -46.90
CA GLN A 373 -35.01 -2.83 -47.39
C GLN A 373 -36.38 -3.34 -47.84
N GLN A 374 -37.44 -3.03 -47.10
CA GLN A 374 -38.80 -3.41 -47.48
C GLN A 374 -39.28 -2.72 -48.76
N ALA A 375 -38.91 -1.45 -48.97
CA ALA A 375 -39.21 -0.73 -50.21
C ALA A 375 -38.52 -1.37 -51.43
N VAL A 376 -37.29 -1.88 -51.28
CA VAL A 376 -36.57 -2.61 -52.34
C VAL A 376 -37.19 -3.99 -52.62
N SER A 377 -37.74 -4.65 -51.59
CA SER A 377 -38.37 -5.97 -51.69
C SER A 377 -39.79 -5.96 -52.33
N GLY A 378 -40.42 -4.80 -52.49
CA GLY A 378 -41.86 -4.68 -52.76
C GLY A 378 -42.34 -5.05 -54.17
N ASN A 379 -41.48 -5.22 -55.16
CA ASN A 379 -41.88 -5.58 -56.53
C ASN A 379 -41.22 -6.90 -56.99
N SER A 380 -41.84 -8.03 -56.60
CA SER A 380 -41.81 -9.33 -57.29
C SER A 380 -40.47 -9.84 -57.87
N GLN A 381 -39.39 -9.90 -57.08
CA GLN A 381 -38.32 -10.92 -57.16
C GLN A 381 -37.32 -10.74 -56.01
N SER A 382 -36.82 -11.83 -55.41
CA SER A 382 -35.87 -11.78 -54.29
C SER A 382 -34.45 -11.41 -54.75
N LEU A 383 -33.70 -10.71 -53.90
CA LEU A 383 -32.30 -10.28 -54.14
C LEU A 383 -31.40 -11.47 -54.54
N THR A 384 -31.64 -12.64 -53.95
CA THR A 384 -30.93 -13.89 -54.26
C THR A 384 -31.17 -14.36 -55.69
N THR A 385 -32.38 -14.18 -56.22
CA THR A 385 -32.72 -14.48 -57.61
C THR A 385 -32.10 -13.47 -58.57
N HIS A 386 -31.97 -12.21 -58.15
CA HIS A 386 -31.27 -11.17 -58.92
C HIS A 386 -29.75 -11.37 -58.93
N MET A 387 -29.16 -11.85 -57.83
CA MET A 387 -27.74 -12.16 -57.71
C MET A 387 -27.34 -13.48 -58.39
N ASN A 388 -28.25 -14.46 -58.47
CA ASN A 388 -27.98 -15.76 -59.10
C ASN A 388 -28.21 -15.77 -60.61
N ASP A 389 -28.81 -14.73 -61.18
CA ASP A 389 -29.01 -14.60 -62.63
C ASP A 389 -27.85 -13.81 -63.25
N ASN A 390 -26.68 -14.46 -63.31
CA ASN A 390 -25.44 -13.87 -63.81
C ASN A 390 -25.50 -13.45 -65.29
N PHE A 391 -26.49 -13.89 -66.06
CA PHE A 391 -26.62 -13.53 -67.47
C PHE A 391 -27.51 -12.31 -67.69
N ARG A 392 -28.40 -11.97 -66.74
CA ARG A 392 -29.40 -10.90 -66.88
C ARG A 392 -28.82 -9.50 -67.08
N HIS A 393 -27.55 -9.31 -66.69
CA HIS A 393 -26.83 -8.04 -66.78
C HIS A 393 -25.94 -7.90 -68.03
N PHE A 394 -25.88 -8.93 -68.89
CA PHE A 394 -25.09 -8.92 -70.13
C PHE A 394 -25.99 -8.80 -71.37
N SER A 395 -25.55 -7.99 -72.33
CA SER A 395 -26.17 -7.92 -73.66
C SER A 395 -25.92 -9.21 -74.45
N GLU A 396 -26.77 -9.56 -75.43
CA GLU A 396 -26.59 -10.79 -76.25
C GLU A 396 -25.21 -10.84 -76.94
N ALA A 397 -24.64 -9.68 -77.29
CA ALA A 397 -23.32 -9.58 -77.90
C ALA A 397 -22.16 -9.88 -76.93
N ASP A 398 -22.35 -9.64 -75.63
CA ASP A 398 -21.33 -9.90 -74.61
C ASP A 398 -21.32 -11.37 -74.18
N ARG A 399 -22.47 -12.06 -74.30
CA ARG A 399 -22.58 -13.49 -74.02
C ARG A 399 -21.85 -14.35 -75.06
N GLN A 400 -21.83 -13.94 -76.33
CA GLN A 400 -21.10 -14.64 -77.41
C GLN A 400 -19.56 -14.50 -77.32
N LYS A 401 -19.04 -13.53 -76.57
CA LYS A 401 -17.59 -13.33 -76.39
C LYS A 401 -16.99 -14.20 -75.28
N LEU A 402 -17.81 -14.76 -74.41
CA LEU A 402 -17.41 -15.62 -73.28
C LEU A 402 -17.32 -17.12 -73.64
N GLU A 403 -17.63 -17.50 -74.89
CA GLU A 403 -17.70 -18.91 -75.32
C GLU A 403 -16.42 -19.44 -76.00
N PHE A 404 -15.32 -18.68 -76.03
CA PHE A 404 -14.02 -19.14 -76.55
C PHE A 404 -12.97 -19.35 -75.45
N GLY A 405 -12.70 -20.62 -75.16
CA GLY A 405 -11.35 -21.18 -75.03
C GLY A 405 -10.51 -20.87 -73.80
N SER A 406 -10.30 -21.90 -72.99
CA SER A 406 -9.30 -22.06 -71.93
C SER A 406 -7.85 -21.90 -72.40
N GLU A 407 -6.98 -21.62 -71.43
CA GLU A 407 -5.49 -21.58 -71.48
C GLU A 407 -4.90 -20.21 -71.84
N GLU A 408 -4.45 -19.45 -70.83
CA GLU A 408 -3.15 -18.75 -70.85
C GLU A 408 -2.82 -18.05 -69.50
N SER A 409 -1.62 -18.37 -69.01
CA SER A 409 -0.80 -17.96 -67.85
C SER A 409 -1.04 -16.63 -67.08
N ALA A 410 -0.51 -16.58 -65.85
CA ALA A 410 -0.46 -15.42 -64.93
C ALA A 410 0.03 -14.11 -65.57
N ALA A 411 0.78 -14.19 -66.67
CA ALA A 411 1.20 -13.05 -67.49
C ALA A 411 0.02 -12.26 -68.10
N TRP A 412 -1.11 -12.91 -68.42
CA TRP A 412 -2.31 -12.21 -68.93
C TRP A 412 -3.00 -11.40 -67.82
N ALA A 413 -3.10 -11.99 -66.61
CA ALA A 413 -3.64 -11.30 -65.44
C ALA A 413 -2.77 -10.12 -64.97
N LEU A 414 -1.44 -10.23 -65.12
CA LEU A 414 -0.49 -9.15 -64.84
C LEU A 414 -0.51 -8.03 -65.89
N ASN A 415 -0.73 -8.33 -67.18
CA ASN A 415 -0.97 -7.30 -68.19
C ASN A 415 -2.28 -6.55 -67.96
N GLN A 416 -3.33 -7.24 -67.51
CA GLN A 416 -4.56 -6.57 -67.09
C GLN A 416 -4.36 -5.68 -65.84
N ALA A 417 -3.47 -6.05 -64.91
CA ALA A 417 -3.13 -5.20 -63.77
C ALA A 417 -2.30 -3.94 -64.18
N ARG A 418 -1.49 -4.02 -65.25
CA ARG A 418 -0.82 -2.85 -65.86
C ARG A 418 -1.83 -1.84 -66.42
N ASP A 419 -2.91 -2.31 -67.02
CA ASP A 419 -3.97 -1.43 -67.54
C ASP A 419 -4.71 -0.65 -66.41
N TYR A 420 -4.70 -1.14 -65.15
CA TYR A 420 -5.31 -0.44 -64.00
C TYR A 420 -4.35 0.51 -63.25
N THR A 421 -3.04 0.43 -63.53
CA THR A 421 -2.00 1.32 -62.99
C THR A 421 -1.39 2.16 -64.10
N ASP A 422 -2.23 2.56 -65.06
CA ASP A 422 -1.83 3.39 -66.18
C ASP A 422 -1.82 4.87 -65.77
N ALA A 423 -0.75 5.59 -66.12
CA ALA A 423 -0.50 6.97 -65.67
C ALA A 423 -1.64 7.92 -66.07
N GLU A 424 -2.29 7.64 -67.21
CA GLU A 424 -3.44 8.38 -67.74
C GLU A 424 -4.68 8.26 -66.84
N ILE A 425 -4.90 7.07 -66.23
CA ILE A 425 -6.04 6.79 -65.34
C ILE A 425 -5.81 7.40 -63.95
N LEU A 426 -4.56 7.38 -63.46
CA LEU A 426 -4.20 8.01 -62.19
C LEU A 426 -4.32 9.54 -62.26
N ARG A 427 -3.97 10.16 -63.39
CA ARG A 427 -4.26 11.59 -63.65
C ARG A 427 -5.76 11.90 -63.65
N GLN A 428 -6.58 11.05 -64.26
CA GLN A 428 -8.05 11.25 -64.24
C GLN A 428 -8.66 11.12 -62.84
N LYS A 429 -8.01 10.39 -61.94
CA LYS A 429 -8.41 10.27 -60.53
C LYS A 429 -7.84 11.38 -59.62
N GLY A 430 -7.12 12.34 -60.21
CA GLY A 430 -6.68 13.57 -59.53
C GLY A 430 -5.30 13.52 -58.88
N PHE A 431 -4.46 12.52 -59.19
CA PHE A 431 -3.08 12.44 -58.68
C PHE A 431 -2.14 13.37 -59.47
N THR A 432 -1.20 14.00 -58.77
CA THR A 432 -0.19 14.87 -59.40
C THR A 432 0.93 14.06 -60.04
N ASP A 433 1.62 14.62 -61.04
CA ASP A 433 2.68 13.92 -61.76
C ASP A 433 3.80 13.42 -60.83
N ASP A 434 4.19 14.20 -59.83
CA ASP A 434 5.19 13.80 -58.82
C ASP A 434 4.73 12.59 -57.99
N GLN A 435 3.44 12.51 -57.64
CA GLN A 435 2.87 11.38 -56.91
C GLN A 435 2.82 10.12 -57.77
N ILE A 436 2.52 10.28 -59.06
CA ILE A 436 2.51 9.18 -60.03
C ILE A 436 3.93 8.64 -60.20
N GLU A 437 4.94 9.51 -60.30
CA GLU A 437 6.34 9.11 -60.34
C GLU A 437 6.78 8.35 -59.08
N GLU A 438 6.35 8.78 -57.89
CA GLU A 438 6.63 8.10 -56.62
C GLU A 438 6.02 6.68 -56.59
N VAL A 439 4.78 6.52 -57.07
CA VAL A 439 4.11 5.21 -57.20
C VAL A 439 4.88 4.29 -58.16
N TYR A 440 5.30 4.78 -59.32
CA TYR A 440 6.06 3.97 -60.27
C TYR A 440 7.45 3.61 -59.76
N ASN A 441 8.10 4.47 -58.98
CA ASN A 441 9.37 4.17 -58.32
C ASN A 441 9.25 3.02 -57.30
N ILE A 442 8.06 2.81 -56.71
CA ILE A 442 7.80 1.68 -55.81
C ILE A 442 7.41 0.42 -56.59
N ILE A 443 6.58 0.56 -57.62
CA ILE A 443 6.01 -0.58 -58.36
C ILE A 443 7.03 -1.21 -59.32
N ASN A 444 7.84 -0.42 -60.03
CA ASN A 444 8.78 -0.94 -61.04
C ASN A 444 9.78 -1.96 -60.46
N PRO A 445 10.40 -1.73 -59.29
CA PRO A 445 11.28 -2.74 -58.67
C PRO A 445 10.54 -4.02 -58.27
N LEU A 446 9.26 -3.93 -57.89
CA LEU A 446 8.46 -5.12 -57.55
C LEU A 446 8.14 -5.94 -58.80
N LEU A 447 7.81 -5.29 -59.92
CA LEU A 447 7.59 -5.96 -61.21
C LEU A 447 8.85 -6.67 -61.70
N GLU A 448 10.02 -6.02 -61.64
CA GLU A 448 11.30 -6.65 -61.97
C GLU A 448 11.60 -7.86 -61.08
N ARG A 449 11.26 -7.77 -59.78
CA ARG A 449 11.50 -8.84 -58.82
C ARG A 449 10.57 -10.03 -59.03
N VAL A 450 9.32 -9.79 -59.44
CA VAL A 450 8.38 -10.85 -59.86
C VAL A 450 8.87 -11.53 -61.14
N GLN A 451 9.29 -10.78 -62.16
CA GLN A 451 9.89 -11.36 -63.37
C GLN A 451 11.14 -12.19 -63.06
N SER A 452 12.01 -11.72 -62.17
CA SER A 452 13.18 -12.48 -61.71
C SER A 452 12.79 -13.76 -60.97
N ILE A 453 11.69 -13.75 -60.20
CA ILE A 453 11.18 -14.94 -59.53
C ILE A 453 10.62 -15.93 -60.55
N GLU A 454 9.84 -15.47 -61.53
CA GLU A 454 9.32 -16.32 -62.63
C GLU A 454 10.48 -16.96 -63.42
N GLU A 455 11.50 -16.19 -63.82
CA GLU A 455 12.69 -16.73 -64.51
C GLU A 455 13.47 -17.74 -63.67
N ARG A 456 13.45 -17.60 -62.33
CA ARG A 456 14.11 -18.55 -61.41
C ARG A 456 13.27 -19.80 -61.18
N LEU A 457 11.94 -19.68 -61.17
CA LEU A 457 11.01 -20.81 -61.12
C LEU A 457 11.09 -21.65 -62.38
N ASP A 458 11.10 -21.02 -63.57
CA ASP A 458 11.30 -21.72 -64.85
C ASP A 458 12.62 -22.50 -64.89
N LYS A 459 13.69 -21.99 -64.27
CA LYS A 459 14.97 -22.68 -64.15
C LYS A 459 14.97 -23.83 -63.13
N LEU A 460 14.04 -23.85 -62.18
CA LEU A 460 13.90 -24.89 -61.15
C LEU A 460 12.93 -26.00 -61.59
N GLU A 461 12.07 -25.75 -62.57
CA GLU A 461 11.12 -26.73 -63.12
C GLU A 461 11.70 -27.59 -64.26
N VAL A 462 13.02 -27.55 -64.50
CA VAL A 462 13.66 -28.51 -65.42
C VAL A 462 13.69 -29.90 -64.76
N PRO A 463 13.00 -30.92 -65.32
CA PRO A 463 12.96 -32.26 -64.75
C PRO A 463 14.34 -32.96 -64.86
N PRO A 464 14.65 -33.94 -64.00
CA PRO A 464 15.92 -34.67 -64.05
C PRO A 464 16.03 -35.42 -65.38
N GLU A 465 17.19 -35.30 -66.05
CA GLU A 465 17.60 -36.20 -67.12
C GLU A 465 18.03 -37.55 -66.51
N ASP A 466 17.37 -38.61 -66.98
CA ASP A 466 17.46 -40.07 -66.70
C ASP A 466 16.91 -40.65 -65.37
#